data_AF-A0A6G1C3W1-F1
#
_entry.id   AF-A0A6G1C3W1-F1
#
_cell.length_a   1.000
_cell.length_b   1.000
_cell.length_c   1.000
_cell.angle_alpha   90.00
_cell.angle_beta   90.00
_cell.angle_gamma   90.00
#
_symmetry.space_group_name_H-M   'P 1'
#
loop_
_entity.id
_entity.type
_entity.pdbx_description
1 polymer ?
#
loop_
_entity_poly.entity_id
_entity_poly.type
_entity_poly.pdbx_seq_one_letter_code
_entity_poly.pdbx_strand_id
1 'polypeptide(L)'
;MPNWEEWSFVEEEEEGDASAATKQQGLLPCLEELHLVDCPKLRVLPHQLGQQATSLKELVIIGASCLKTVEDLRFLSGSLSVYRCEDLEIVSNLPQVRELYVSRCPNLSRVEELGSLEQLWLDKDMQEISSLWVPQLQEQRHQLHGDELEVNEWLRSSNWMARGV
;
A
#
# COMPACT_ATOMS: atom_id res chain seq x y z
N MET A 1 13.52 -9.44 4.52
CA MET A 1 14.61 -9.16 5.50
C MET A 1 14.10 -9.51 6.91
N PRO A 2 14.66 -10.51 7.61
CA PRO A 2 13.96 -11.14 8.74
C PRO A 2 13.94 -10.34 10.05
N ASN A 3 14.81 -9.35 10.24
CA ASN A 3 14.93 -8.58 11.50
C ASN A 3 14.55 -7.10 11.39
N TRP A 4 13.94 -6.69 10.28
CA TRP A 4 13.65 -5.28 10.04
C TRP A 4 12.33 -4.86 10.70
N GLU A 5 12.43 -4.05 11.76
CA GLU A 5 11.29 -3.66 12.61
C GLU A 5 10.70 -2.30 12.22
N GLU A 6 11.57 -1.35 11.86
CA GLU A 6 11.21 0.02 11.51
C GLU A 6 11.95 0.47 10.25
N TRP A 7 11.22 1.13 9.35
CA TRP A 7 11.80 1.82 8.21
C TRP A 7 11.68 3.32 8.44
N SER A 8 12.80 4.02 8.46
CA SER A 8 12.84 5.48 8.45
C SER A 8 13.89 5.95 7.44
N PHE A 9 13.64 7.14 6.90
CA PHE A 9 14.68 7.91 6.22
C PHE A 9 15.33 8.78 7.30
N VAL A 10 16.65 8.65 7.48
CA VAL A 10 17.40 9.45 8.46
C VAL A 10 17.55 10.86 7.90
N GLU A 11 17.06 11.86 8.62
CA GLU A 11 17.47 13.25 8.41
C GLU A 11 18.81 13.43 9.13
N GLU A 12 19.92 13.42 8.39
CA GLU A 12 21.16 13.96 8.93
C GLU A 12 21.00 15.49 8.97
N GLU A 13 20.65 16.00 10.14
CA GLU A 13 20.75 17.43 10.45
C GLU A 13 22.24 17.81 10.47
N GLU A 14 22.77 18.35 9.38
CA GLU A 14 24.01 19.12 9.44
C GLU A 14 23.71 20.53 9.97
N GLU A 15 24.03 20.77 11.24
CA GLU A 15 24.18 22.12 11.79
C GLU A 15 25.37 22.80 11.10
N GLY A 16 25.10 23.75 10.19
CA GLY A 16 26.17 24.56 9.58
C GLY A 16 25.73 25.59 8.56
N ASP A 17 25.31 26.76 9.05
CA ASP A 17 25.33 28.10 8.40
C ASP A 17 24.72 28.31 6.99
N ALA A 18 24.28 29.55 6.76
CA ALA A 18 23.43 30.01 5.68
C ALA A 18 23.79 29.54 4.25
N SER A 19 22.74 29.33 3.46
CA SER A 19 22.69 29.24 1.98
C SER A 19 22.72 27.84 1.35
N ALA A 20 21.64 27.09 1.53
CA ALA A 20 20.94 26.46 0.41
C ALA A 20 19.59 25.96 0.91
N ALA A 21 18.51 26.37 0.26
CA ALA A 21 17.34 25.51 0.23
C ALA A 21 17.76 24.22 -0.50
N THR A 22 18.29 23.25 0.25
CA THR A 22 18.33 21.87 -0.20
C THR A 22 16.86 21.48 -0.33
N LYS A 23 16.32 21.73 -1.54
CA LYS A 23 15.19 20.97 -2.05
C LYS A 23 15.49 19.53 -1.66
N GLN A 24 14.71 18.98 -0.75
CA GLN A 24 14.71 17.55 -0.50
C GLN A 24 14.29 16.91 -1.83
N GLN A 25 15.26 16.69 -2.72
CA GLN A 25 15.12 15.81 -3.86
C GLN A 25 15.00 14.45 -3.21
N GLY A 26 13.80 13.86 -3.29
CA GLY A 26 13.55 12.56 -2.69
C GLY A 26 14.70 11.60 -3.03
N LEU A 27 15.15 10.82 -2.05
CA LEU A 27 16.29 9.92 -2.18
C LEU A 27 16.07 8.85 -3.27
N LEU A 28 14.83 8.63 -3.66
CA LEU A 28 14.37 7.60 -4.58
C LEU A 28 13.47 8.21 -5.67
N PRO A 29 13.92 9.25 -6.39
CA PRO A 29 13.04 10.07 -7.24
C PRO A 29 12.59 9.35 -8.51
N CYS A 30 13.22 8.23 -8.86
CA CYS A 30 12.88 7.40 -10.01
C CYS A 30 12.34 6.01 -9.61
N LEU A 31 12.08 5.78 -8.32
CA LEU A 31 11.53 4.51 -7.86
C LEU A 31 10.05 4.45 -8.23
N GLU A 32 9.70 3.59 -9.17
CA GLU A 32 8.31 3.40 -9.63
C GLU A 32 7.62 2.20 -8.98
N GLU A 33 8.40 1.22 -8.53
CA GLU A 33 7.92 -0.05 -7.96
C GLU A 33 8.70 -0.35 -6.67
N LEU A 34 8.00 -0.68 -5.58
CA LEU A 34 8.59 -1.02 -4.30
C LEU A 34 8.05 -2.35 -3.78
N HIS A 35 8.94 -3.32 -3.61
CA HIS A 35 8.58 -4.66 -3.13
C HIS A 35 9.13 -4.90 -1.72
N LEU A 36 8.25 -5.11 -0.75
CA LEU A 36 8.54 -5.47 0.63
C LEU A 36 8.22 -6.95 0.83
N VAL A 37 9.21 -7.82 0.65
CA VAL A 37 9.04 -9.28 0.69
C VAL A 37 9.69 -9.89 1.92
N ASP A 38 8.91 -10.70 2.64
CA ASP A 38 9.28 -11.40 3.88
C ASP A 38 9.94 -10.44 4.87
N CYS A 39 9.19 -9.40 5.22
CA CYS A 39 9.52 -8.41 6.25
C CYS A 39 8.62 -8.61 7.49
N PRO A 40 8.71 -9.77 8.18
CA PRO A 40 7.70 -10.19 9.16
C PRO A 40 7.61 -9.28 10.38
N LYS A 41 8.69 -8.56 10.69
CA LYS A 41 8.76 -7.66 11.83
C LYS A 41 8.41 -6.21 11.52
N LEU A 42 8.19 -5.86 10.25
CA LEU A 42 7.90 -4.49 9.86
C LEU A 42 6.54 -4.08 10.43
N ARG A 43 6.53 -3.06 11.30
CA ARG A 43 5.29 -2.64 11.98
C ARG A 43 4.58 -1.49 11.29
N VAL A 44 5.35 -0.60 10.68
CA VAL A 44 4.86 0.69 10.15
C VAL A 44 5.67 1.04 8.90
N LEU A 45 4.99 1.63 7.90
CA LEU A 45 5.63 2.25 6.73
C LEU A 45 6.04 3.70 7.06
N PRO A 46 7.18 4.21 6.56
CA PRO A 46 7.60 5.57 6.84
C PRO A 46 6.64 6.56 6.17
N HIS A 47 6.11 7.51 6.93
CA HIS A 47 5.26 8.57 6.40
C HIS A 47 5.99 9.44 5.36
N GLN A 48 7.33 9.53 5.45
CA GLN A 48 8.16 10.24 4.49
C GLN A 48 8.29 9.51 3.14
N LEU A 49 7.78 8.28 2.99
CA LEU A 49 7.90 7.53 1.74
C LEU A 49 7.41 8.32 0.53
N GLY A 50 6.33 9.09 0.67
CA GLY A 50 5.80 9.94 -0.40
C GLY A 50 6.68 11.15 -0.76
N GLN A 51 7.49 11.62 0.17
CA GLN A 51 8.45 12.69 -0.07
C GLN A 51 9.71 12.16 -0.74
N GLN A 52 10.08 10.92 -0.42
CA GLN A 52 11.32 10.30 -0.86
C GLN A 52 11.19 9.57 -2.19
N ALA A 53 10.03 8.95 -2.45
CA ALA A 53 9.73 8.18 -3.65
C ALA A 53 8.57 8.83 -4.43
N THR A 54 8.82 10.02 -4.96
CA THR A 54 7.80 10.85 -5.65
C THR A 54 7.23 10.24 -6.93
N SER A 55 7.90 9.25 -7.50
CA SER A 55 7.47 8.55 -8.73
C SER A 55 6.91 7.16 -8.46
N LEU A 56 6.71 6.78 -7.19
CA LEU A 56 6.24 5.45 -6.81
C LEU A 56 4.80 5.25 -7.24
N LYS A 57 4.57 4.25 -8.09
CA LYS A 57 3.27 3.88 -8.64
C LYS A 57 2.78 2.55 -8.08
N GLU A 58 3.69 1.62 -7.79
CA GLU A 58 3.34 0.27 -7.36
C GLU A 58 4.00 -0.07 -6.03
N LEU A 59 3.19 -0.54 -5.08
CA LEU A 59 3.66 -1.02 -3.78
C LEU A 59 3.19 -2.45 -3.57
N VAL A 60 4.14 -3.36 -3.37
CA VAL A 60 3.88 -4.79 -3.13
C VAL A 60 4.40 -5.16 -1.75
N ILE A 61 3.52 -5.67 -0.89
CA ILE A 61 3.84 -6.09 0.48
C ILE A 61 3.49 -7.56 0.63
N ILE A 62 4.49 -8.38 0.97
CA ILE A 62 4.37 -9.84 1.05
C ILE A 62 4.96 -10.31 2.36
N GLY A 63 4.16 -10.98 3.20
CA GLY A 63 4.68 -11.60 4.42
C GLY A 63 5.14 -10.58 5.47
N ALA A 64 4.53 -9.38 5.49
CA ALA A 64 4.73 -8.39 6.54
C ALA A 64 3.77 -8.67 7.71
N SER A 65 4.03 -9.75 8.44
CA SER A 65 3.10 -10.28 9.44
C SER A 65 2.74 -9.30 10.56
N CYS A 66 3.67 -8.44 10.99
CA CYS A 66 3.44 -7.44 12.05
C CYS A 66 2.94 -6.07 11.56
N LEU A 67 2.71 -5.89 10.24
CA LEU A 67 2.25 -4.62 9.69
C LEU A 67 0.77 -4.46 9.98
N LYS A 68 0.41 -3.45 10.78
CA LYS A 68 -0.97 -3.26 11.24
C LYS A 68 -1.80 -2.32 10.37
N THR A 69 -1.17 -1.30 9.84
CA THR A 69 -1.84 -0.25 9.07
C THR A 69 -1.05 0.08 7.80
N VAL A 70 -1.78 0.36 6.72
CA VAL A 70 -1.26 0.98 5.51
C VAL A 70 -2.11 2.21 5.25
N GLU A 71 -1.58 3.37 5.63
CA GLU A 71 -2.31 4.63 5.57
C GLU A 71 -1.45 5.78 5.00
N ASP A 72 -2.11 6.86 4.59
CA ASP A 72 -1.48 8.12 4.16
C ASP A 72 -0.57 8.03 2.90
N LEU A 73 -0.67 6.98 2.08
CA LEU A 73 0.11 6.90 0.82
C LEU A 73 -0.59 7.63 -0.34
N ARG A 74 -0.87 8.92 -0.16
CA ARG A 74 -1.59 9.77 -1.14
C ARG A 74 -0.86 9.97 -2.47
N PHE A 75 0.42 9.61 -2.52
CA PHE A 75 1.27 9.66 -3.70
C PHE A 75 1.15 8.40 -4.58
N LEU A 76 0.62 7.29 -4.03
CA LEU A 76 0.53 6.02 -4.72
C LEU A 76 -0.63 6.07 -5.72
N SER A 77 -0.30 6.08 -7.02
CA SER A 77 -1.26 6.31 -8.11
C SER A 77 -1.53 5.10 -9.01
N GLY A 78 -0.79 4.00 -8.82
CA GLY A 78 -0.97 2.74 -9.55
C GLY A 78 -1.66 1.70 -8.69
N SER A 79 -0.90 0.69 -8.28
CA SER A 79 -1.43 -0.50 -7.58
C SER A 79 -0.85 -0.69 -6.18
N LEU A 80 -1.71 -1.10 -5.25
CA LEU A 80 -1.30 -1.65 -3.95
C LEU A 80 -1.60 -3.15 -3.92
N SER A 81 -0.57 -3.94 -3.61
CA SER A 81 -0.66 -5.38 -3.47
C SER A 81 -0.28 -5.80 -2.05
N VAL A 82 -1.17 -6.48 -1.34
CA VAL A 82 -0.94 -6.96 0.02
C VAL A 82 -1.23 -8.45 0.12
N TYR A 83 -0.20 -9.21 0.47
CA TYR A 83 -0.24 -10.67 0.50
C TYR A 83 0.33 -11.22 1.81
N ARG A 84 -0.40 -12.13 2.46
CA ARG A 84 0.06 -12.80 3.69
C ARG A 84 0.46 -11.81 4.80
N CYS A 85 -0.32 -10.75 4.99
CA CYS A 85 -0.12 -9.80 6.09
C CYS A 85 -1.15 -10.11 7.19
N GLU A 86 -0.73 -10.87 8.19
CA GLU A 86 -1.62 -11.46 9.20
C GLU A 86 -2.21 -10.41 10.14
N ASP A 87 -1.40 -9.47 10.64
CA ASP A 87 -1.86 -8.42 11.57
C ASP A 87 -2.39 -7.16 10.85
N LEU A 88 -2.50 -7.15 9.52
CA LEU A 88 -2.99 -5.97 8.81
C LEU A 88 -4.48 -5.79 9.06
N GLU A 89 -4.82 -4.69 9.73
CA GLU A 89 -6.19 -4.37 10.15
C GLU A 89 -6.82 -3.27 9.29
N ILE A 90 -6.02 -2.29 8.85
CA ILE A 90 -6.50 -1.05 8.23
C ILE A 90 -5.72 -0.71 6.96
N VAL A 91 -6.45 -0.41 5.88
CA VAL A 91 -5.92 0.22 4.66
C VAL A 91 -6.75 1.48 4.38
N SER A 92 -6.15 2.67 4.47
CA SER A 92 -6.91 3.92 4.35
C SER A 92 -6.14 5.06 3.69
N ASN A 93 -6.87 6.08 3.22
CA ASN A 93 -6.31 7.35 2.76
C ASN A 93 -5.29 7.18 1.61
N LEU A 94 -5.72 6.45 0.58
CA LEU A 94 -4.98 6.23 -0.67
C LEU A 94 -5.81 6.79 -1.85
N PRO A 95 -6.07 8.11 -1.90
CA PRO A 95 -7.03 8.69 -2.83
C PRO A 95 -6.69 8.52 -4.32
N GLN A 96 -5.42 8.23 -4.65
CA GLN A 96 -4.94 8.10 -6.04
C GLN A 96 -4.81 6.65 -6.51
N VAL A 97 -4.93 5.66 -5.60
CA VAL A 97 -4.72 4.25 -5.96
C VAL A 97 -5.82 3.80 -6.91
N ARG A 98 -5.45 3.04 -7.95
CA ARG A 98 -6.38 2.53 -8.97
C ARG A 98 -6.68 1.05 -8.80
N GLU A 99 -5.70 0.28 -8.35
CA GLU A 99 -5.83 -1.16 -8.22
C GLU A 99 -5.43 -1.61 -6.82
N LEU A 100 -6.26 -2.43 -6.19
CA LEU A 100 -5.98 -3.02 -4.89
C LEU A 100 -6.08 -4.54 -4.99
N TYR A 101 -5.00 -5.22 -4.63
CA TYR A 101 -4.93 -6.68 -4.59
C TYR A 101 -4.72 -7.12 -3.15
N VAL A 102 -5.62 -7.95 -2.63
CA VAL A 102 -5.52 -8.45 -1.26
C VAL A 102 -5.69 -9.97 -1.22
N SER A 103 -4.77 -10.63 -0.52
CA SER A 103 -4.89 -12.07 -0.24
C SER A 103 -4.29 -12.44 1.11
N ARG A 104 -4.94 -13.40 1.78
CA ARG A 104 -4.50 -13.97 3.05
C ARG A 104 -4.19 -12.90 4.09
N CYS A 105 -5.10 -11.94 4.25
CA CYS A 105 -5.05 -10.88 5.26
C CYS A 105 -6.29 -11.02 6.18
N PRO A 106 -6.28 -12.00 7.10
CA PRO A 106 -7.46 -12.42 7.87
C PRO A 106 -7.90 -11.44 8.96
N ASN A 107 -7.18 -10.35 9.19
CA ASN A 107 -7.57 -9.30 10.14
C ASN A 107 -7.96 -7.99 9.45
N LEU A 108 -7.92 -7.92 8.11
CA LEU A 108 -8.23 -6.71 7.37
C LEU A 108 -9.71 -6.38 7.47
N SER A 109 -10.04 -5.51 8.41
CA SER A 109 -11.41 -5.19 8.80
C SER A 109 -11.88 -3.87 8.23
N ARG A 110 -10.95 -2.97 7.87
CA ARG A 110 -11.27 -1.62 7.40
C ARG A 110 -10.47 -1.25 6.16
N VAL A 111 -11.19 -0.91 5.09
CA VAL A 111 -10.65 -0.38 3.84
C VAL A 111 -11.49 0.81 3.42
N GLU A 112 -10.92 2.00 3.37
CA GLU A 112 -11.68 3.24 3.14
C GLU A 112 -10.83 4.35 2.48
N GLU A 113 -11.49 5.39 1.98
CA GLU A 113 -10.83 6.58 1.41
C GLU A 113 -9.93 6.26 0.19
N LEU A 114 -10.36 5.30 -0.62
CA LEU A 114 -9.73 4.92 -1.90
C LEU A 114 -10.49 5.57 -3.08
N GLY A 115 -10.51 6.89 -3.14
CA GLY A 115 -11.40 7.65 -4.04
C GLY A 115 -11.27 7.29 -5.52
N SER A 116 -10.05 7.02 -6.00
CA SER A 116 -9.78 6.66 -7.40
C SER A 116 -9.73 5.15 -7.67
N LEU A 117 -10.10 4.30 -6.69
CA LEU A 117 -9.96 2.86 -6.85
C LEU A 117 -10.89 2.36 -7.94
N GLU A 118 -10.30 1.82 -9.01
CA GLU A 118 -10.98 1.30 -10.20
C GLU A 118 -11.28 -0.20 -10.07
N GLN A 119 -10.31 -0.98 -9.57
CA GLN A 119 -10.39 -2.43 -9.50
C GLN A 119 -9.95 -2.96 -8.13
N LEU A 120 -10.71 -3.91 -7.61
CA LEU A 120 -10.42 -4.63 -6.38
C LEU A 120 -10.30 -6.13 -6.68
N TRP A 121 -9.16 -6.72 -6.33
CA TRP A 121 -8.87 -8.13 -6.56
C TRP A 121 -8.73 -8.86 -5.23
N LEU A 122 -9.58 -9.86 -5.01
CA LEU A 122 -9.63 -10.63 -3.78
C LEU A 122 -9.42 -12.12 -4.05
N ASP A 123 -8.49 -12.74 -3.31
CA ASP A 123 -8.37 -14.21 -3.30
C ASP A 123 -9.58 -14.83 -2.60
N LYS A 124 -9.88 -16.09 -2.91
CA LYS A 124 -10.98 -16.84 -2.30
C LYS A 124 -10.93 -16.86 -0.76
N ASP A 125 -9.72 -16.78 -0.21
CA ASP A 125 -9.47 -16.80 1.24
C ASP A 125 -9.88 -15.47 1.92
N MET A 126 -10.24 -14.43 1.14
CA MET A 126 -10.68 -13.13 1.64
C MET A 126 -12.21 -12.94 1.63
N GLN A 127 -12.99 -13.86 1.04
CA GLN A 127 -14.43 -13.65 0.79
C GLN A 127 -15.25 -13.33 2.04
N GLU A 128 -14.95 -13.99 3.18
CA GLU A 128 -15.66 -13.75 4.44
C GLU A 128 -15.37 -12.34 4.97
N ILE A 129 -14.09 -11.96 5.05
CA ILE A 129 -13.72 -10.69 5.66
C ILE A 129 -13.98 -9.49 4.75
N SER A 130 -13.91 -9.69 3.43
CA SER A 130 -14.22 -8.64 2.46
C SER A 130 -15.67 -8.17 2.55
N SER A 131 -16.58 -9.02 3.03
CA SER A 131 -17.98 -8.63 3.27
C SER A 131 -18.13 -7.50 4.31
N LEU A 132 -17.11 -7.28 5.16
CA LEU A 132 -17.13 -6.26 6.20
C LEU A 132 -16.80 -4.84 5.71
N TRP A 133 -16.11 -4.71 4.58
CA TRP A 133 -15.61 -3.41 4.10
C TRP A 133 -15.85 -3.15 2.61
N VAL A 134 -16.00 -4.19 1.76
CA VAL A 134 -16.29 -4.03 0.32
C VAL A 134 -17.57 -3.23 0.07
N PRO A 135 -18.69 -3.49 0.78
CA PRO A 135 -19.92 -2.71 0.57
C PRO A 135 -19.72 -1.22 0.88
N GLN A 136 -19.02 -0.89 1.97
CA GLN A 136 -18.72 0.50 2.30
C GLN A 136 -17.86 1.16 1.23
N LEU A 137 -16.89 0.43 0.67
CA LEU A 137 -16.01 0.94 -0.37
C LEU A 137 -16.76 1.18 -1.69
N GLN A 138 -17.65 0.25 -2.07
CA GLN A 138 -18.55 0.41 -3.21
C GLN A 138 -19.48 1.63 -3.04
N GLU A 139 -20.06 1.80 -1.85
CA GLU A 139 -20.93 2.93 -1.54
C GLU A 139 -20.16 4.27 -1.59
N GLN A 140 -18.96 4.33 -1.02
CA GLN A 140 -18.10 5.52 -1.10
C GLN A 140 -17.81 5.91 -2.56
N ARG A 141 -17.45 4.94 -3.41
CA ARG A 141 -17.18 5.19 -4.83
C ARG A 141 -18.43 5.64 -5.58
N HIS A 142 -19.56 4.98 -5.34
CA HIS A 142 -20.82 5.34 -5.98
C HIS A 142 -21.23 6.79 -5.65
N GLN A 143 -21.04 7.23 -4.40
CA GLN A 143 -21.32 8.60 -3.99
C GLN A 143 -20.38 9.65 -4.62
N LEU A 144 -19.11 9.30 -4.81
CA LEU A 144 -18.09 10.24 -5.34
C LEU A 144 -18.08 10.33 -6.87
N HIS A 145 -18.22 9.19 -7.57
CA HIS A 145 -17.97 9.08 -9.00
C HIS A 145 -19.19 8.59 -9.81
N GLY A 146 -20.22 8.04 -9.15
CA GLY A 146 -21.40 7.48 -9.83
C GLY A 146 -21.20 6.10 -10.47
N ASP A 147 -19.94 5.63 -10.55
CA ASP A 147 -19.57 4.33 -11.10
C ASP A 147 -19.40 3.26 -10.00
N GLU A 148 -19.59 2.00 -10.38
CA GLU A 148 -19.42 0.85 -9.49
C GLU A 148 -17.96 0.39 -9.41
N LEU A 149 -17.53 -0.06 -8.22
CA LEU A 149 -16.23 -0.70 -8.04
C LEU A 149 -16.24 -2.10 -8.62
N GLU A 150 -15.32 -2.38 -9.54
CA GLU A 150 -15.12 -3.71 -10.11
C GLU A 150 -14.43 -4.61 -9.07
N VAL A 151 -15.14 -5.61 -8.57
CA VAL A 151 -14.61 -6.58 -7.61
C VAL A 151 -14.39 -7.92 -8.32
N ASN A 152 -13.14 -8.32 -8.44
CA ASN A 152 -12.69 -9.47 -9.20
C ASN A 152 -12.12 -10.57 -8.29
N GLU A 153 -12.31 -11.82 -8.69
CA GLU A 153 -11.63 -12.95 -8.07
C GLU A 153 -10.18 -13.03 -8.53
N TRP A 154 -9.26 -13.02 -7.58
CA TRP A 154 -7.85 -13.16 -7.87
C TRP A 154 -7.46 -14.62 -8.07
N LEU A 155 -7.47 -15.06 -9.34
CA LEU A 155 -7.07 -16.41 -9.72
C LEU A 155 -5.54 -16.56 -9.60
N ARG A 156 -5.10 -17.41 -8.66
CA ARG A 156 -3.67 -17.74 -8.40
C ARG A 156 -2.87 -18.27 -9.59
N SER A 157 -3.51 -18.49 -10.73
CA SER A 157 -2.87 -19.04 -11.92
C SER A 157 -2.22 -17.95 -12.76
N SER A 158 -0.89 -17.88 -12.60
CA SER A 158 0.12 -17.53 -13.61
C SER A 158 0.73 -16.12 -13.50
N ASN A 159 2.04 -16.10 -13.21
CA ASN A 159 3.04 -15.08 -13.56
C ASN A 159 3.41 -13.90 -12.66
N TRP A 160 2.72 -13.54 -11.57
CA TRP A 160 3.15 -12.34 -10.83
C TRP A 160 4.43 -12.52 -9.98
N MET A 161 4.72 -13.74 -9.48
CA MET A 161 6.01 -14.04 -8.83
C MET A 161 7.22 -13.91 -9.78
N ALA A 162 7.01 -13.86 -11.11
CA ALA A 162 8.10 -13.75 -12.09
C ALA A 162 8.45 -12.30 -12.47
N ARG A 163 7.71 -11.29 -11.99
CA ARG A 163 7.95 -9.87 -12.33
C ARG A 163 8.70 -9.08 -11.26
N GLY A 164 9.13 -9.71 -10.16
CA GLY A 164 9.57 -8.99 -8.97
C GLY A 164 10.73 -9.58 -8.16
N VAL A 165 11.69 -10.26 -8.81
CA VAL A 165 13.01 -10.58 -8.23
C VAL A 165 14.11 -10.32 -9.25
#